data_AF-A0A1Y5GZK8-F1
#
_entry.id   AF-A0A1Y5GZK8-F1
#
_cell.length_a   1.000
_cell.length_b   1.000
_cell.length_c   1.000
_cell.angle_alpha   90.00
_cell.angle_beta   90.00
_cell.angle_gamma   90.00
#
_symmetry.space_group_name_H-M   'P 1'
#
loop_
_entity.id
_entity.type
_entity.pdbx_description
1 polymer ?
#
loop_
_entity_poly.entity_id
_entity_poly.type
_entity_poly.pdbx_seq_one_letter_code
_entity_poly.pdbx_strand_id
1 'polypeptide(L)'
;MNYKKLTLAAVAFGLITASASSMASGSFSSRGASGAQDPYNFGKITLHKKLLCSSCTMASNSFNKSDAMMVVEKVKNNTKDIQVLSHKERKAVAFYINKRFDIQ
;
A
#
# COMPACT_ATOMS: atom_id res chain seq x y z
N MET A 1 -50.96 -37.60 34.92
CA MET A 1 -51.09 -36.95 33.60
C MET A 1 -50.33 -35.63 33.68
N ASN A 2 -49.09 -35.59 33.22
CA ASN A 2 -48.65 -35.19 31.87
C ASN A 2 -48.66 -33.68 31.61
N TYR A 3 -47.52 -33.02 31.79
CA TYR A 3 -47.14 -31.84 31.01
C TYR A 3 -45.65 -31.95 30.64
N LYS A 4 -45.36 -32.88 29.72
CA LYS A 4 -44.12 -32.85 28.95
C LYS A 4 -44.44 -32.26 27.57
N LYS A 5 -43.61 -31.29 27.17
CA LYS A 5 -43.43 -30.72 25.83
C LYS A 5 -44.51 -29.73 25.39
N LEU A 6 -44.13 -28.46 25.21
CA LEU A 6 -44.03 -27.84 23.89
C LEU A 6 -43.53 -26.39 24.00
N THR A 7 -42.53 -26.07 23.17
CA THR A 7 -42.39 -24.82 22.41
C THR A 7 -41.94 -23.54 23.11
N LEU A 8 -40.68 -23.16 22.86
CA LEU A 8 -40.24 -21.91 22.19
C LEU A 8 -38.71 -21.89 22.34
N ALA A 9 -37.93 -22.57 21.51
CA ALA A 9 -37.52 -22.12 20.17
C ALA A 9 -37.12 -20.62 20.13
N ALA A 10 -35.84 -20.42 19.85
CA ALA A 10 -35.26 -19.27 19.16
C ALA A 10 -35.21 -17.91 19.90
N VAL A 11 -34.19 -17.73 20.73
CA VAL A 11 -33.52 -16.42 20.84
C VAL A 11 -32.12 -16.58 20.24
N ALA A 12 -32.10 -16.65 18.91
CA ALA A 12 -30.89 -16.45 18.12
C ALA A 12 -31.07 -15.14 17.33
N PHE A 13 -29.94 -14.51 17.03
CA PHE A 13 -29.74 -13.34 16.18
C PHE A 13 -29.95 -11.97 16.83
N GLY A 14 -28.84 -11.23 16.93
CA GLY A 14 -28.93 -9.80 17.21
C GLY A 14 -27.65 -9.06 17.60
N LEU A 15 -26.44 -9.57 17.35
CA LEU A 15 -25.21 -8.82 17.58
C LEU A 15 -24.25 -8.97 16.38
N ILE A 16 -24.68 -8.47 15.22
CA ILE A 16 -23.77 -8.14 14.12
C ILE A 16 -23.92 -6.65 13.88
N THR A 17 -23.17 -5.86 14.64
CA THR A 17 -23.02 -4.43 14.35
C THR A 17 -21.57 -4.02 14.50
N ALA A 18 -20.94 -3.90 13.33
CA ALA A 18 -19.96 -2.88 12.99
C ALA A 18 -18.76 -2.70 13.95
N SER A 19 -17.78 -3.59 13.85
CA SER A 19 -16.40 -3.14 13.98
C SER A 19 -15.98 -2.56 12.62
N ALA A 20 -16.16 -1.25 12.52
CA ALA A 20 -15.63 -0.42 11.45
C ALA A 20 -14.23 -0.90 11.05
N SER A 21 -14.01 -1.10 9.76
CA SER A 21 -12.66 -1.20 9.21
C SER A 21 -11.96 0.11 9.54
N SER A 22 -11.25 0.13 10.66
CA SER A 22 -10.30 1.16 10.99
C SER A 22 -9.27 1.15 9.86
N MET A 23 -9.44 2.07 8.92
CA MET A 23 -8.40 2.51 8.01
C MET A 23 -7.33 3.17 8.90
N ALA A 24 -6.52 2.33 9.54
CA ALA A 24 -5.35 2.77 10.24
C ALA A 24 -4.44 3.38 9.18
N SER A 25 -4.51 4.71 9.05
CA SER A 25 -3.48 5.50 8.41
C SER A 25 -2.24 5.35 9.29
N GLY A 26 -1.54 4.23 9.08
CA GLY A 26 -0.33 3.89 9.79
C GLY A 26 0.71 4.95 9.49
N SER A 27 0.91 5.84 10.46
CA SER A 27 2.12 6.65 10.57
C SER A 27 3.30 5.68 10.63
N PHE A 28 4.27 5.88 9.76
CA PHE A 28 5.49 5.07 9.70
C PHE A 28 6.31 5.33 10.96
N SER A 29 6.05 4.58 12.04
CA SER A 29 6.92 4.53 13.20
C SER A 29 8.04 3.54 12.90
N SER A 30 9.23 4.08 12.64
CA SER A 30 10.47 3.37 12.32
C SER A 30 10.99 2.54 13.51
N ARG A 31 10.27 1.50 13.94
CA ARG A 31 10.75 0.44 14.84
C ARG A 31 10.07 -0.87 14.49
N GLY A 32 10.72 -1.70 13.67
CA GLY A 32 10.39 -3.13 13.51
C GLY A 32 9.40 -3.53 12.41
N ALA A 33 9.23 -2.71 11.36
CA ALA A 33 8.26 -2.99 10.30
C ALA A 33 8.73 -4.07 9.30
N SER A 34 8.32 -5.33 9.53
CA SER A 34 8.55 -6.44 8.61
C SER A 34 7.74 -6.28 7.30
N GLY A 35 8.40 -6.40 6.15
CA GLY A 35 7.74 -6.52 4.84
C GLY A 35 7.27 -5.20 4.24
N ALA A 36 5.98 -4.85 4.37
CA ALA A 36 5.33 -3.75 3.64
C ALA A 36 5.12 -2.46 4.45
N GLN A 37 5.33 -2.53 5.77
CA GLN A 37 5.27 -1.35 6.65
C GLN A 37 6.55 -0.53 6.63
N ASP A 38 7.64 -1.07 6.06
CA ASP A 38 8.89 -0.34 5.86
C ASP A 38 8.80 0.55 4.60
N PRO A 39 9.11 1.86 4.70
CA PRO A 39 8.96 2.80 3.60
C PRO A 39 9.87 2.46 2.41
N TYR A 40 11.03 1.82 2.63
CA TYR A 40 11.91 1.39 1.56
C TYR A 40 11.28 0.23 0.76
N ASN A 41 10.77 -0.80 1.44
CA ASN A 41 10.09 -1.92 0.78
C ASN A 41 8.77 -1.50 0.13
N PHE A 42 8.00 -0.63 0.77
CA PHE A 42 6.78 -0.08 0.18
C PHE A 42 7.11 0.67 -1.12
N GLY A 43 8.13 1.54 -1.11
CA GLY A 43 8.60 2.23 -2.31
C GLY A 43 9.06 1.27 -3.42
N LYS A 44 9.81 0.22 -3.07
CA LYS A 44 10.26 -0.82 -4.01
C LYS A 44 9.08 -1.50 -4.71
N ILE A 45 8.09 -1.96 -3.93
CA ILE A 45 6.92 -2.66 -4.45
C ILE A 45 6.10 -1.74 -5.35
N THR A 46 5.85 -0.51 -4.91
CA THR A 46 5.08 0.47 -5.65
C THR A 46 5.73 0.81 -6.99
N LEU A 47 7.05 1.03 -7.02
CA LEU A 47 7.79 1.29 -8.25
C LEU A 47 7.58 0.15 -9.27
N HIS A 48 7.80 -1.10 -8.86
CA HIS A 48 7.73 -2.23 -9.78
C HIS A 48 6.30 -2.58 -10.21
N LYS A 49 5.31 -2.44 -9.32
CA LYS A 49 3.92 -2.79 -9.63
C LYS A 49 3.17 -1.72 -10.41
N LYS A 50 3.50 -0.43 -10.21
CA LYS A 50 2.74 0.69 -10.79
C LYS A 50 3.48 1.46 -11.87
N LEU A 51 4.81 1.41 -11.91
CA LEU A 51 5.59 2.15 -12.90
C LEU A 51 6.34 1.23 -13.87
N LEU A 52 7.01 0.18 -13.37
CA LEU A 52 7.89 -0.67 -14.18
C LEU A 52 7.26 -2.02 -14.62
N CYS A 53 5.96 -2.21 -14.40
CA CYS A 53 5.29 -3.44 -14.84
C CYS A 53 5.23 -3.52 -16.37
N SER A 54 5.06 -4.72 -16.92
CA SER A 54 5.03 -4.95 -18.38
C SER A 54 3.94 -4.16 -19.13
N SER A 55 2.85 -3.81 -18.45
CA SER A 55 1.75 -3.00 -18.98
C SER A 55 1.74 -1.56 -18.46
N CYS A 56 2.77 -1.14 -17.73
CA CYS A 56 2.86 0.19 -17.13
C CYS A 56 3.46 1.21 -18.11
N THR A 57 3.16 2.50 -17.87
CA THR A 57 3.65 3.62 -18.70
C THR A 57 5.18 3.72 -18.76
N MET A 58 5.89 3.21 -17.75
CA MET A 58 7.35 3.18 -17.69
C MET A 58 7.88 1.74 -17.72
N ALA A 59 7.18 0.85 -18.43
CA ALA A 59 7.63 -0.53 -18.65
C ALA A 59 9.07 -0.54 -19.13
N SER A 60 9.95 -1.15 -18.35
CA SER A 60 11.35 -1.29 -18.69
C SER A 60 11.90 -2.60 -18.16
N ASN A 61 12.68 -3.28 -18.99
CA ASN A 61 13.39 -4.52 -18.62
C ASN A 61 14.60 -4.23 -17.71
N SER A 62 15.01 -2.96 -17.61
CA SER A 62 16.12 -2.53 -16.77
C SER A 62 15.82 -1.19 -16.12
N PHE A 63 16.23 -1.02 -14.87
CA PHE A 63 16.07 0.24 -14.14
C PHE A 63 17.42 0.66 -13.57
N ASN A 64 18.08 1.60 -14.26
CA ASN A 64 19.42 2.06 -13.94
C ASN A 64 19.40 3.42 -13.19
N LYS A 65 20.59 3.95 -12.86
CA LYS A 65 20.71 5.21 -12.12
C LYS A 65 20.13 6.42 -12.87
N SER A 66 20.22 6.45 -14.20
CA SER A 66 19.63 7.50 -15.02
C SER A 66 18.10 7.44 -14.99
N ASP A 67 17.53 6.25 -15.12
CA ASP A 67 16.08 6.03 -15.02
C ASP A 67 15.55 6.43 -13.63
N ALA A 68 16.32 6.08 -12.60
CA ALA A 68 16.06 6.46 -11.22
C ALA A 68 16.02 7.98 -11.03
N MET A 69 16.98 8.72 -11.59
CA MET A 69 16.99 10.19 -11.57
C MET A 69 15.75 10.78 -12.23
N MET A 70 15.40 10.27 -13.42
CA MET A 70 14.20 10.73 -14.13
C MET A 70 12.92 10.46 -13.33
N VAL A 71 12.79 9.30 -12.70
CA VAL A 71 11.60 9.00 -11.87
C VAL A 71 11.53 9.93 -10.66
N VAL A 72 12.65 10.20 -9.97
CA VAL A 72 12.68 11.14 -8.84
C VAL A 72 12.28 12.54 -9.28
N GLU A 73 12.76 13.00 -10.43
CA GLU A 73 12.37 14.30 -10.99
C GLU A 73 10.88 14.34 -11.34
N LYS A 74 10.36 13.32 -12.02
CA LYS A 74 8.92 13.18 -12.32
C LYS A 74 8.07 13.23 -11.04
N VAL A 75 8.50 12.53 -10.00
CA VAL A 75 7.84 12.50 -8.69
C VAL A 75 7.85 13.88 -8.03
N LYS A 76 8.97 14.62 -8.09
CA LYS A 76 9.08 16.00 -7.57
C LYS A 76 8.18 16.98 -8.32
N ASN A 77 8.14 16.87 -9.65
CA ASN A 77 7.38 17.78 -10.52
C ASN A 77 5.90 17.38 -10.68
N ASN A 78 5.45 16.33 -9.99
CA ASN A 78 4.07 15.82 -10.05
C ASN A 78 3.57 15.57 -11.50
N THR A 79 4.43 15.03 -12.37
CA THR A 79 4.12 14.85 -13.80
C THR A 79 3.00 13.83 -14.02
N LYS A 80 2.33 13.91 -15.18
CA LYS A 80 1.17 13.06 -15.53
C LYS A 80 1.49 11.56 -15.40
N ASP A 81 2.70 11.14 -15.78
CA ASP A 81 3.14 9.74 -15.74
C ASP A 81 3.16 9.12 -14.33
N ILE A 82 3.23 9.95 -13.29
CA ILE A 82 3.27 9.51 -11.89
C ILE A 82 2.01 9.91 -11.10
N GLN A 83 0.97 10.40 -11.78
CA GLN A 83 -0.34 10.69 -11.16
C GLN A 83 -1.08 9.43 -10.72
N VAL A 84 -0.73 8.26 -11.29
CA VAL A 84 -1.20 6.95 -10.81
C VAL A 84 -0.75 6.65 -9.37
N LEU A 85 0.29 7.36 -8.90
CA LEU A 85 0.78 7.26 -7.53
C LEU A 85 0.11 8.32 -6.65
N SER A 86 -0.45 7.85 -5.53
CA SER A 86 -0.86 8.72 -4.43
C SER A 86 0.33 9.48 -3.83
N HIS A 87 0.05 10.54 -3.08
CA HIS A 87 1.09 11.32 -2.41
C HIS A 87 2.00 10.47 -1.47
N LYS A 88 1.41 9.49 -0.77
CA LYS A 88 2.15 8.55 0.09
C LYS A 88 3.08 7.66 -0.73
N GLU A 89 2.59 7.14 -1.85
CA GLU A 89 3.36 6.30 -2.78
C GLU A 89 4.50 7.06 -3.42
N ARG A 90 4.27 8.32 -3.84
CA ARG A 90 5.30 9.21 -4.38
C ARG A 90 6.47 9.39 -3.41
N LYS A 91 6.16 9.68 -2.13
CA LYS A 91 7.19 9.82 -1.09
C LYS A 91 8.00 8.53 -0.88
N ALA A 92 7.32 7.39 -0.83
CA ALA A 92 7.98 6.10 -0.63
C ALA A 92 8.85 5.69 -1.83
N VAL A 93 8.37 5.91 -3.06
CA VAL A 93 9.14 5.65 -4.29
C VAL A 93 10.39 6.53 -4.33
N ALA A 94 10.26 7.83 -4.05
CA ALA A 94 11.41 8.73 -3.98
C ALA A 94 12.42 8.29 -2.91
N PHE A 95 11.95 7.92 -1.71
CA PHE A 95 12.79 7.42 -0.63
C PHE A 95 13.55 6.15 -1.03
N TYR A 96 12.85 5.16 -1.59
CA TYR A 96 13.45 3.92 -2.07
C TYR A 96 14.54 4.19 -3.13
N ILE A 97 14.23 5.01 -4.13
CA ILE A 97 15.15 5.31 -5.22
C ILE A 97 16.40 6.03 -4.71
N ASN A 98 16.24 7.08 -3.90
CA ASN A 98 17.37 7.81 -3.32
C ASN A 98 18.28 6.88 -2.50
N LYS A 99 17.70 6.01 -1.66
CA LYS A 99 18.45 5.02 -0.88
C LYS A 99 19.15 3.97 -1.73
N ARG A 100 18.52 3.48 -2.79
CA ARG A 100 19.04 2.36 -3.60
C ARG A 100 20.20 2.77 -4.51
N PHE A 101 20.13 3.98 -5.05
CA PHE A 101 21.04 4.49 -6.09
C PHE A 101 21.98 5.60 -5.61
N ASP A 102 21.83 6.05 -4.37
CA ASP A 102 22.65 7.08 -3.75
C ASP A 102 22.69 8.35 -4.62
N ILE A 103 21.52 8.98 -4.74
CA ILE A 103 21.28 10.13 -5.63
C ILE A 103 20.83 11.39 -4.88
N GLN A 104 20.96 11.38 -3.56
CA GLN A 104 20.57 12.47 -2.68
C GLN A 104 21.71 12.84 -1.75
#